data_AF-A0AA38GGL6-F1
#
_entry.id   AF-A0AA38GGL6-F1
#
_cell.length_a   1.000
_cell.length_b   1.000
_cell.length_c   1.000
_cell.angle_alpha   90.00
_cell.angle_beta   90.00
_cell.angle_gamma   90.00
#
_symmetry.space_group_name_H-M   'P 1'
#
loop_
_entity.id
_entity.type
_entity.pdbx_description
1 polymer ?
#
loop_
_entity_poly.entity_id
_entity_poly.type
_entity_poly.pdbx_seq_one_letter_code
_entity_poly.pdbx_strand_id
1 'polypeptide(L)'
;YSKTVELPQHIELKVNMLVELFAGNYDIQDGLVNGSDGVFKTYTTTDGLDAVWIKFNDPSIGKQQRSKHPQLTTLPAELDWTPIVRVARPLHRTSLKTPVTIRKQFPVQLCSARTIHRAQGLTLERLAFSPLGVSSHGLAYTALSRVRTISSLYLLSPLTKKNFSIKQAISTEMERLRNEAKWNIQHELSTADISLSIIIASLNTRSLHAHREAILHDHELMQSQILCLQETHIASAIAMDYLDRYQCLSAHHVHGLPIFIANNIRLVEKHCFHNAHVESLLAKILLQQQRISVVNVYVAPNANLENIFIVLDNVFRSLDLSIPTYILGDFNIDMQNKNRKTAMLVAFMQKNNFTFHIQHSSVFTKNMIDHIWSNTILETCNTFERFAYWTDHPAIFAVFENTNNSSPQ
;
A
#
# COMPACT_ATOMS: atom_id res chain seq x y z
N TYR A 1 12.04 31.22 -22.93
CA TYR A 1 11.36 29.92 -23.07
C TYR A 1 9.99 30.02 -23.76
N SER A 2 9.10 30.97 -23.41
CA SER A 2 7.82 31.15 -24.14
C SER A 2 7.98 31.49 -25.64
N LYS A 3 9.04 32.21 -26.02
CA LYS A 3 9.36 32.53 -27.42
C LYS A 3 9.89 31.34 -28.25
N THR A 4 10.22 30.20 -27.62
CA THR A 4 10.82 29.04 -28.32
C THR A 4 9.97 27.77 -28.28
N VAL A 5 8.74 27.85 -27.75
CA VAL A 5 7.87 26.68 -27.45
C VAL A 5 8.61 25.62 -26.65
N GLU A 6 9.41 26.08 -25.68
CA GLU A 6 10.21 25.22 -24.80
C GLU A 6 11.31 24.40 -25.51
N LEU A 7 11.48 24.51 -26.82
CA LEU A 7 12.59 23.86 -27.53
C LEU A 7 13.87 24.72 -27.46
N PRO A 8 15.07 24.12 -27.34
CA PRO A 8 16.34 24.86 -27.38
C PRO A 8 16.57 25.53 -28.73
N GLN A 9 17.13 26.74 -28.74
CA GLN A 9 17.49 27.46 -29.98
C GLN A 9 18.70 26.82 -30.67
N HIS A 10 19.73 26.53 -29.89
CA HIS A 10 20.93 25.83 -30.31
C HIS A 10 21.16 24.67 -29.34
N ILE A 11 21.61 23.53 -29.85
CA ILE A 11 21.97 22.36 -29.06
C ILE A 11 23.42 22.03 -29.40
N GLU A 12 24.31 22.23 -28.44
CA GLU A 12 25.71 21.83 -28.56
C GLU A 12 25.87 20.51 -27.82
N LEU A 13 26.19 19.44 -28.55
CA LEU A 13 26.35 18.11 -28.00
C LEU A 13 27.79 17.65 -28.15
N LYS A 14 28.34 17.09 -27.07
CA LYS A 14 29.62 16.39 -27.07
C LYS A 14 29.37 14.93 -26.76
N VAL A 15 30.01 14.03 -27.51
CA VAL A 15 29.93 12.58 -27.26
C VAL A 15 30.24 12.29 -25.80
N ASN A 16 29.42 11.46 -25.17
CA ASN A 16 29.43 11.10 -23.75
C ASN A 16 29.03 12.21 -22.77
N MET A 17 28.38 13.29 -23.23
CA MET A 17 27.84 14.31 -22.35
C MET A 17 26.43 13.94 -21.84
N LEU A 18 26.12 14.35 -20.61
CA LEU A 18 24.80 14.14 -20.01
C LEU A 18 23.75 15.04 -20.66
N VAL A 19 22.67 14.41 -21.12
CA VAL A 19 21.51 15.04 -21.74
C VAL A 19 20.22 14.55 -21.10
N GLU A 20 19.18 15.37 -21.15
CA GLU A 20 17.84 14.98 -20.73
C GLU A 20 16.81 15.34 -21.81
N LEU A 21 15.72 14.57 -21.85
CA LEU A 21 14.54 14.94 -22.62
C LEU A 21 13.92 16.20 -22.01
N PHE A 22 13.56 17.13 -22.87
CA PHE A 22 13.03 18.42 -22.48
C PHE A 22 11.89 18.85 -23.40
N ALA A 23 10.96 19.67 -22.87
CA ALA A 23 9.81 20.23 -23.59
C ALA A 23 8.61 19.28 -23.79
N GLY A 24 8.34 18.44 -22.79
CA GLY A 24 7.10 17.67 -22.64
C GLY A 24 7.29 16.16 -22.59
N ASN A 25 6.17 15.43 -22.48
CA ASN A 25 6.15 13.97 -22.52
C ASN A 25 5.89 13.52 -23.97
N TYR A 26 6.75 12.65 -24.48
CA TYR A 26 6.71 12.18 -25.87
C TYR A 26 6.03 10.82 -25.98
N ASP A 27 6.41 9.89 -25.12
CA ASP A 27 5.77 8.59 -25.00
C ASP A 27 5.85 8.15 -23.53
N ILE A 28 4.74 8.31 -22.80
CA ILE A 28 4.68 7.99 -21.36
C ILE A 28 4.82 6.49 -21.13
N GLN A 29 4.27 5.66 -22.03
CA GLN A 29 4.32 4.20 -21.91
C GLN A 29 5.73 3.66 -22.17
N ASP A 30 6.50 4.34 -23.03
CA ASP A 30 7.89 3.99 -23.34
C ASP A 30 8.93 4.74 -22.49
N GLY A 31 8.49 5.47 -21.46
CA GLY A 31 9.36 6.21 -20.53
C GLY A 31 10.05 7.44 -21.13
N LEU A 32 9.68 7.87 -22.34
CA LEU A 32 10.19 9.07 -23.00
C LEU A 32 9.45 10.33 -22.50
N VAL A 33 9.70 10.66 -21.24
CA VAL A 33 9.07 11.78 -20.53
C VAL A 33 10.07 12.90 -20.25
N ASN A 34 9.55 14.09 -19.95
CA ASN A 34 10.39 15.24 -19.60
C ASN A 34 11.25 14.93 -18.37
N GLY A 35 12.56 15.13 -18.48
CA GLY A 35 13.53 14.84 -17.42
C GLY A 35 14.15 13.45 -17.49
N SER A 36 13.70 12.55 -18.38
CA SER A 36 14.38 11.27 -18.64
C SER A 36 15.78 11.58 -19.17
N ASP A 37 16.80 11.11 -18.45
CA ASP A 37 18.19 11.48 -18.69
C ASP A 37 19.07 10.31 -19.11
N GLY A 38 20.16 10.67 -19.78
CA GLY A 38 21.08 9.70 -20.32
C GLY A 38 22.32 10.37 -20.88
N VAL A 39 23.08 9.58 -21.61
CA VAL A 39 24.36 9.98 -22.19
C VAL A 39 24.18 10.07 -23.70
N PHE A 40 24.51 11.23 -24.27
CA PHE A 40 24.55 11.39 -25.72
C PHE A 40 25.68 10.56 -26.31
N LYS A 41 25.38 9.80 -27.37
CA LYS A 41 26.32 8.88 -28.00
C LYS A 41 26.74 9.30 -29.39
N THR A 42 25.78 9.55 -30.28
CA THR A 42 26.08 9.95 -31.66
C THR A 42 24.89 10.65 -32.30
N TYR A 43 25.15 11.30 -33.43
CA TYR A 43 24.17 11.89 -34.31
C TYR A 43 24.25 11.21 -35.67
N THR A 44 23.11 10.83 -36.24
CA THR A 44 23.05 10.20 -37.57
C THR A 44 21.99 10.88 -38.42
N THR A 45 22.23 10.90 -39.73
CA THR A 45 21.25 11.28 -40.75
C THR A 45 21.13 10.11 -41.72
N THR A 46 19.97 9.45 -41.74
CA THR A 46 19.67 8.32 -42.63
C THR A 46 18.40 8.64 -43.39
N ASP A 47 18.42 8.57 -44.73
CA ASP A 47 17.27 8.87 -45.60
C ASP A 47 16.56 10.21 -45.29
N GLY A 48 17.34 11.22 -44.92
CA GLY A 48 16.83 12.55 -44.55
C GLY A 48 16.18 12.64 -43.16
N LEU A 49 16.23 11.57 -42.36
CA LEU A 49 15.79 11.55 -40.98
C LEU A 49 16.98 11.73 -40.03
N ASP A 50 16.99 12.86 -39.34
CA ASP A 50 18.02 13.21 -38.35
C ASP A 50 17.66 12.63 -36.97
N ALA A 51 18.61 11.94 -36.33
CA ALA A 51 18.42 11.32 -35.02
C ALA A 51 19.61 11.58 -34.08
N VAL A 52 19.27 11.85 -32.81
CA VAL A 52 20.20 11.95 -31.68
C VAL A 52 20.10 10.64 -30.90
N TRP A 53 21.21 9.93 -30.75
CA TRP A 53 21.26 8.66 -30.02
C TRP A 53 21.63 8.91 -28.56
N ILE A 54 20.76 8.44 -27.66
CA ILE A 54 20.93 8.58 -26.21
C ILE A 54 20.94 7.19 -25.59
N LYS A 55 21.95 6.91 -24.76
CA LYS A 55 21.92 5.80 -23.82
C LYS A 55 21.26 6.29 -22.54
N PHE A 56 20.00 5.94 -22.31
CA PHE A 56 19.29 6.30 -21.09
C PHE A 56 19.86 5.55 -19.87
N ASN A 57 19.76 6.18 -18.70
CA ASN A 57 20.20 5.55 -17.45
C ASN A 57 19.36 4.31 -17.11
N ASP A 58 18.07 4.34 -17.43
CA ASP A 58 17.17 3.19 -17.36
C ASP A 58 17.08 2.51 -18.75
N PRO A 59 17.58 1.26 -18.90
CA PRO A 59 17.55 0.52 -20.17
C PRO A 59 16.14 0.20 -20.69
N SER A 60 15.11 0.30 -19.83
CA SER A 60 13.72 0.09 -20.21
C SER A 60 13.16 1.22 -21.07
N ILE A 61 13.72 2.42 -20.97
CA ILE A 61 13.26 3.62 -21.68
C ILE A 61 13.57 3.48 -23.18
N GLY A 62 12.59 3.80 -24.03
CA GLY A 62 12.76 3.87 -25.47
C GLY A 62 12.73 2.52 -26.20
N LYS A 63 12.25 1.45 -25.55
CA LYS A 63 12.16 0.11 -26.15
C LYS A 63 11.26 0.11 -27.38
N GLN A 64 10.08 0.72 -27.29
CA GLN A 64 9.16 0.82 -28.42
C GLN A 64 9.71 1.75 -29.49
N GLN A 65 10.34 2.86 -29.09
CA GLN A 65 10.96 3.83 -29.98
C GLN A 65 12.05 3.20 -30.85
N ARG A 66 12.87 2.29 -30.29
CA ARG A 66 13.85 1.51 -31.06
C ARG A 66 13.17 0.62 -32.11
N SER A 67 12.09 -0.07 -31.74
CA SER A 67 11.33 -0.92 -32.67
C SER A 67 10.56 -0.16 -33.75
N LYS A 68 10.15 1.08 -33.49
CA LYS A 68 9.41 1.94 -34.46
C LYS A 68 10.30 2.53 -35.55
N HIS A 69 11.63 2.51 -35.37
CA HIS A 69 12.59 3.10 -36.31
C HIS A 69 13.67 2.10 -36.78
N PRO A 70 13.30 0.94 -37.35
CA PRO A 70 14.26 -0.04 -37.85
C PRO A 70 15.16 0.48 -38.99
N GLN A 71 14.71 1.50 -39.73
CA GLN A 71 15.49 2.18 -40.76
C GLN A 71 16.62 3.05 -40.18
N LEU A 72 16.55 3.42 -38.90
CA LEU A 72 17.61 4.16 -38.21
C LEU A 72 18.62 3.22 -37.54
N THR A 73 18.32 1.93 -37.37
CA THR A 73 19.22 0.96 -36.74
C THR A 73 20.31 0.47 -37.71
N THR A 74 21.24 1.35 -38.07
CA THR A 74 22.55 0.97 -38.64
C THR A 74 23.58 0.62 -37.55
N LEU A 75 23.21 0.81 -36.28
CA LEU A 75 24.03 0.50 -35.11
C LEU A 75 23.85 -0.98 -34.72
N PRO A 76 24.88 -1.65 -34.18
CA PRO A 76 24.77 -3.02 -33.69
C PRO A 76 23.56 -3.20 -32.77
N ALA A 77 22.80 -4.28 -32.97
CA ALA A 77 21.62 -4.61 -32.16
C ALA A 77 21.92 -4.74 -30.64
N GLU A 78 23.21 -4.85 -30.30
CA GLU A 78 23.73 -4.96 -28.94
C GLU A 78 23.78 -3.61 -28.18
N LEU A 79 23.56 -2.48 -28.86
CA LEU A 79 23.55 -1.16 -28.21
C LEU A 79 22.13 -0.78 -27.76
N ASP A 80 21.96 -0.57 -26.45
CA ASP A 80 20.74 -0.10 -25.77
C ASP A 80 20.43 1.39 -26.01
N TRP A 81 20.86 1.94 -27.15
CA TRP A 81 20.75 3.37 -27.46
C TRP A 81 19.42 3.67 -28.14
N THR A 82 18.74 4.70 -27.69
CA THR A 82 17.43 5.09 -28.22
C THR A 82 17.57 6.27 -29.19
N PRO A 83 16.99 6.19 -30.40
CA PRO A 83 16.97 7.31 -31.34
C PRO A 83 15.91 8.34 -30.94
N ILE A 84 16.33 9.57 -30.69
CA ILE A 84 15.48 10.72 -30.47
C ILE A 84 15.44 11.57 -31.74
N VAL A 85 14.27 11.66 -32.35
CA VAL A 85 14.04 12.42 -33.59
C VAL A 85 13.55 13.84 -33.29
N ARG A 86 13.59 14.72 -34.28
CA ARG A 86 13.06 16.09 -34.16
C ARG A 86 11.56 16.07 -33.92
N VAL A 87 11.10 16.90 -32.98
CA VAL A 87 9.68 17.14 -32.74
C VAL A 87 9.22 18.45 -33.37
N ALA A 88 8.01 18.43 -33.93
CA ALA A 88 7.34 19.60 -34.48
C ALA A 88 6.45 20.24 -33.42
N ARG A 89 6.71 21.51 -33.06
CA ARG A 89 5.90 22.28 -32.12
C ARG A 89 5.29 23.51 -32.83
N PRO A 90 3.95 23.65 -32.82
CA PRO A 90 3.30 24.82 -33.39
C PRO A 90 3.58 26.08 -32.55
N LEU A 91 3.86 27.19 -33.23
CA LEU A 91 3.95 28.54 -32.69
C LEU A 91 2.66 29.29 -33.00
N HIS A 92 1.97 29.70 -31.94
CA HIS A 92 0.81 30.59 -32.03
C HIS A 92 1.27 32.03 -31.75
N ARG A 93 1.01 32.96 -32.69
CA ARG A 93 1.13 34.40 -32.42
C ARG A 93 -0.23 34.85 -31.89
N THR A 94 -0.25 35.47 -30.71
CA THR A 94 -1.35 36.26 -30.07
C THR A 94 -2.79 35.98 -30.53
N SER A 95 -3.63 35.53 -29.59
CA SER A 95 -5.10 35.31 -29.63
C SER A 95 -5.70 34.46 -30.76
N LEU A 96 -4.96 34.14 -31.82
CA LEU A 96 -5.42 33.28 -32.91
C LEU A 96 -5.18 31.80 -32.58
N LYS A 97 -6.22 30.98 -32.71
CA LYS A 97 -6.16 29.51 -32.49
C LYS A 97 -5.39 28.76 -33.59
N THR A 98 -5.13 29.38 -34.74
CA THR A 98 -4.38 28.75 -35.84
C THR A 98 -2.87 28.91 -35.66
N PRO A 99 -2.08 27.84 -35.83
CA PRO A 99 -0.62 27.93 -35.73
C PRO A 99 -0.06 28.70 -36.92
N VAL A 100 0.75 29.73 -36.64
CA VAL A 100 1.32 30.61 -37.68
C VAL A 100 2.63 30.07 -38.22
N THR A 101 3.35 29.26 -37.43
CA THR A 101 4.64 28.66 -37.82
C THR A 101 4.84 27.35 -37.07
N ILE A 102 5.54 26.38 -37.66
CA ILE A 102 5.93 25.13 -36.99
C ILE A 102 7.44 25.15 -36.77
N ARG A 103 7.86 24.92 -35.52
CA ARG A 103 9.28 24.75 -35.17
C ARG A 103 9.60 23.26 -35.10
N LYS A 104 10.63 22.81 -35.81
CA LYS A 104 11.16 21.44 -35.71
C LYS A 104 12.52 21.45 -35.02
N GLN A 105 12.67 20.76 -33.90
CA GLN A 105 13.94 20.65 -33.16
C GLN A 105 13.97 19.37 -32.32
N PHE A 106 15.16 18.89 -31.95
CA PHE A 106 15.31 17.81 -30.99
C PHE A 106 14.84 18.23 -29.58
N PRO A 107 14.07 17.38 -28.89
CA PRO A 107 13.60 17.63 -27.53
C PRO A 107 14.66 17.28 -26.48
N VAL A 108 15.89 17.74 -26.67
CA VAL A 108 17.04 17.32 -25.86
C VAL A 108 17.79 18.55 -25.38
N GLN A 109 18.19 18.59 -24.12
CA GLN A 109 19.07 19.63 -23.59
C GLN A 109 20.19 19.05 -22.74
N LEU A 110 21.26 19.82 -22.56
CA LEU A 110 22.34 19.49 -21.64
C LEU A 110 21.83 19.51 -20.19
N CYS A 111 22.19 18.49 -19.41
CA CYS A 111 21.68 18.33 -18.05
C CYS A 111 22.80 18.09 -17.01
N SER A 112 24.05 18.42 -17.35
CA SER A 112 25.20 18.29 -16.44
C SER A 112 25.13 19.24 -15.24
N ALA A 113 24.48 20.39 -15.41
CA ALA A 113 24.14 21.31 -14.33
C ALA A 113 22.62 21.49 -14.29
N ARG A 114 22.02 21.30 -13.12
CA ARG A 114 20.57 21.40 -12.92
C ARG A 114 20.25 22.33 -11.76
N THR A 115 19.08 22.95 -11.80
CA THR A 115 18.56 23.66 -10.63
C THR A 115 18.11 22.66 -9.58
N ILE A 116 18.17 23.04 -8.30
CA ILE A 116 17.75 22.18 -7.18
C ILE A 116 16.31 21.69 -7.36
N HIS A 117 15.42 22.58 -7.83
CA HIS A 117 14.02 22.24 -8.10
C HIS A 117 13.86 21.12 -9.13
N ARG A 118 14.64 21.13 -10.22
CA ARG A 118 14.60 20.05 -11.22
C ARG A 118 15.21 18.75 -10.73
N ALA A 119 16.08 18.82 -9.72
CA ALA A 119 16.71 17.65 -9.13
C ALA A 119 15.91 17.02 -7.97
N GLN A 120 14.80 17.62 -7.52
CA GLN A 120 14.10 17.23 -6.27
C GLN A 120 13.58 15.77 -6.22
N GLY A 121 13.49 15.09 -7.36
CA GLY A 121 13.14 13.65 -7.43
C GLY A 121 14.31 12.73 -7.80
N LEU A 122 15.49 13.28 -8.08
CA LEU A 122 16.63 12.50 -8.58
C LEU A 122 17.43 11.89 -7.45
N THR A 123 18.01 10.74 -7.72
CA THR A 123 19.14 10.18 -6.96
C THR A 123 20.36 10.21 -7.89
N LEU A 124 21.43 10.86 -7.46
CA LEU A 124 22.66 11.06 -8.21
C LEU A 124 23.78 10.22 -7.60
N GLU A 125 24.64 9.65 -8.45
CA GLU A 125 25.82 8.91 -8.00
C GLU A 125 26.86 9.83 -7.36
N ARG A 126 27.06 11.01 -7.95
CA ARG A 126 27.98 12.06 -7.49
C ARG A 126 27.36 13.43 -7.76
N LEU A 127 27.63 14.39 -6.88
CA LEU A 127 27.11 15.75 -6.97
C LEU A 127 28.20 16.77 -6.66
N ALA A 128 28.41 17.73 -7.56
CA ALA A 128 29.09 18.97 -7.25
C ALA A 128 28.05 20.06 -6.97
N PHE A 129 28.06 20.64 -5.77
CA PHE A 129 27.06 21.58 -5.30
C PHE A 129 27.69 22.91 -4.88
N SER A 130 27.20 24.02 -5.42
CA SER A 130 27.52 25.37 -4.95
C SER A 130 26.38 25.91 -4.07
N PRO A 131 26.58 26.06 -2.75
CA PRO A 131 25.58 26.64 -1.87
C PRO A 131 25.46 28.18 -1.95
N LEU A 132 26.27 28.86 -2.77
CA LEU A 132 26.17 30.31 -2.94
C LEU A 132 24.79 30.72 -3.47
N GLY A 133 24.15 31.68 -2.80
CA GLY A 133 22.82 32.17 -3.17
C GLY A 133 21.64 31.25 -2.82
N VAL A 134 21.89 30.06 -2.28
CA VAL A 134 20.84 29.13 -1.85
C VAL A 134 20.36 29.52 -0.46
N SER A 135 19.27 30.27 -0.34
CA SER A 135 18.72 30.73 0.96
C SER A 135 17.28 30.32 1.22
N SER A 136 16.55 29.85 0.19
CA SER A 136 15.17 29.44 0.35
C SER A 136 15.04 28.15 1.14
N HIS A 137 13.96 28.07 1.92
CA HIS A 137 13.66 26.94 2.80
C HIS A 137 13.73 25.59 2.08
N GLY A 138 14.44 24.64 2.67
CA GLY A 138 14.54 23.27 2.19
C GLY A 138 15.44 23.05 0.96
N LEU A 139 15.89 24.09 0.25
CA LEU A 139 16.67 23.89 -0.99
C LEU A 139 18.04 23.25 -0.74
N ALA A 140 18.78 23.74 0.26
CA ALA A 140 20.08 23.13 0.60
C ALA A 140 19.90 21.67 1.02
N TYR A 141 18.89 21.35 1.82
CA TYR A 141 18.54 19.98 2.19
C TYR A 141 18.17 19.12 0.97
N THR A 142 17.35 19.64 0.06
CA THR A 142 16.99 18.96 -1.20
C THR A 142 18.23 18.66 -2.02
N ALA A 143 19.16 19.60 -2.18
CA ALA A 143 20.40 19.38 -2.91
C ALA A 143 21.28 18.29 -2.26
N LEU A 144 21.49 18.38 -0.95
CA LEU A 144 22.34 17.45 -0.21
C LEU A 144 21.77 16.03 -0.17
N SER A 145 20.44 15.89 -0.13
CA SER A 145 19.75 14.59 -0.14
C SER A 145 19.75 13.89 -1.51
N ARG A 146 20.31 14.49 -2.57
CA ARG A 146 20.34 13.85 -3.90
C ARG A 146 21.41 12.76 -4.01
N VAL A 147 22.37 12.71 -3.10
CA VAL A 147 23.42 11.67 -3.08
C VAL A 147 23.23 10.74 -1.90
N ARG A 148 23.61 9.47 -2.07
CA ARG A 148 23.44 8.42 -1.05
C ARG A 148 24.50 8.47 0.05
N THR A 149 25.68 8.99 -0.27
CA THR A 149 26.83 9.00 0.65
C THR A 149 27.53 10.35 0.61
N ILE A 150 28.15 10.72 1.72
CA ILE A 150 28.91 11.97 1.83
C ILE A 150 30.15 11.99 0.92
N SER A 151 30.75 10.83 0.65
CA SER A 151 31.91 10.69 -0.26
C SER A 151 31.60 10.99 -1.72
N SER A 152 30.31 10.98 -2.08
CA SER A 152 29.80 11.34 -3.40
C SER A 152 29.44 12.82 -3.52
N LEU A 153 29.50 13.60 -2.43
CA LEU A 153 29.23 15.02 -2.41
C LEU A 153 30.52 15.83 -2.52
N TYR A 154 30.55 16.78 -3.45
CA TYR A 154 31.61 17.78 -3.56
C TYR A 154 31.01 19.18 -3.41
N LEU A 155 31.44 19.91 -2.37
CA LEU A 155 31.00 21.28 -2.15
C LEU A 155 31.95 22.25 -2.85
N LEU A 156 31.41 23.03 -3.79
CA LEU A 156 32.17 24.08 -4.49
C LEU A 156 32.46 25.28 -3.58
N SER A 157 31.71 25.43 -2.49
CA SER A 157 31.96 26.42 -1.44
C SER A 157 31.39 25.94 -0.09
N PRO A 158 31.83 26.49 1.05
CA PRO A 158 31.32 26.09 2.36
C PRO A 158 29.81 26.33 2.52
N LEU A 159 29.16 25.45 3.29
CA LEU A 159 27.79 25.67 3.76
C LEU A 159 27.78 26.69 4.91
N THR A 160 26.74 27.52 4.96
CA THR A 160 26.52 28.54 5.99
C THR A 160 25.15 28.41 6.62
N LYS A 161 24.93 29.00 7.81
CA LYS A 161 23.60 29.01 8.45
C LYS A 161 22.51 29.61 7.57
N LYS A 162 22.84 30.57 6.70
CA LYS A 162 21.90 31.19 5.76
C LYS A 162 21.34 30.19 4.74
N ASN A 163 22.02 29.08 4.49
CA ASN A 163 21.56 28.03 3.59
C ASN A 163 20.42 27.19 4.18
N PHE A 164 20.23 27.24 5.50
CA PHE A 164 19.25 26.43 6.24
C PHE A 164 18.21 27.33 6.92
N SER A 165 17.54 28.16 6.13
CA SER A 165 16.42 28.95 6.64
C SER A 165 15.26 28.02 7.03
N ILE A 166 14.70 28.19 8.22
CA ILE A 166 13.55 27.43 8.74
C ILE A 166 12.35 28.39 8.82
N LYS A 167 11.19 27.95 8.33
CA LYS A 167 9.95 28.73 8.48
C LYS A 167 9.46 28.63 9.92
N GLN A 168 9.09 29.75 10.53
CA GLN A 168 8.58 29.78 11.90
C GLN A 168 7.39 28.82 12.09
N ALA A 169 6.46 28.77 11.14
CA ALA A 169 5.32 27.86 11.17
C ALA A 169 5.72 26.37 11.29
N ILE A 170 6.81 25.96 10.64
CA ILE A 170 7.33 24.59 10.75
C ILE A 170 7.93 24.38 12.15
N SER A 171 8.67 25.36 12.67
CA SER A 171 9.23 25.27 14.02
C SER A 171 8.14 25.12 15.08
N THR A 172 7.10 25.95 15.00
CA THR A 172 5.93 25.90 15.90
C THR A 172 5.21 24.56 15.81
N GLU A 173 4.98 24.05 14.59
CA GLU A 173 4.32 22.75 14.43
C GLU A 173 5.19 21.60 14.94
N MET A 174 6.51 21.62 14.71
CA MET A 174 7.41 20.60 15.26
C MET A 174 7.47 20.63 16.79
N GLU A 175 7.33 21.81 17.40
CA GLU A 175 7.25 21.96 18.85
C GLU A 175 5.92 21.39 19.39
N ARG A 176 4.79 21.73 18.75
CA ARG A 176 3.47 21.16 19.05
C ARG A 176 3.49 19.63 18.95
N LEU A 177 4.05 19.08 17.88
CA LEU A 177 4.14 17.63 17.69
C LEU A 177 4.96 16.93 18.79
N ARG A 178 6.05 17.55 19.27
CA ARG A 178 6.90 16.96 20.33
C ARG A 178 6.26 17.06 21.72
N ASN A 179 5.58 18.17 22.00
CA ASN A 179 5.13 18.49 23.34
C ASN A 179 3.67 18.12 23.59
N GLU A 180 2.80 18.32 22.60
CA GLU A 180 1.34 18.23 22.75
C GLU A 180 0.76 17.03 22.00
N ALA A 181 1.25 16.72 20.80
CA ALA A 181 0.75 15.59 19.99
C ALA A 181 1.53 14.30 20.25
N LYS A 182 1.82 13.99 21.51
CA LYS A 182 2.41 12.70 21.87
C LYS A 182 1.41 11.60 21.52
N TRP A 183 1.82 10.70 20.65
CA TRP A 183 1.05 9.49 20.38
C TRP A 183 1.02 8.65 21.65
N ASN A 184 -0.10 8.67 22.36
CA ASN A 184 -0.31 7.77 23.48
C ASN A 184 -0.69 6.41 22.90
N ILE A 185 0.24 5.46 22.97
CA ILE A 185 -0.09 4.05 22.76
C ILE A 185 -0.96 3.65 23.95
N GLN A 186 -2.27 3.82 23.81
CA GLN A 186 -3.21 3.24 24.75
C GLN A 186 -3.30 1.77 24.39
N HIS A 187 -2.95 0.87 25.30
CA HIS A 187 -3.30 -0.54 25.14
C HIS A 187 -4.75 -0.68 25.60
N GLU A 188 -5.63 -1.19 24.72
CA GLU A 188 -7.04 -1.43 25.05
C GLU A 188 -7.23 -2.73 25.83
N LEU A 189 -6.24 -3.63 25.80
CA LEU A 189 -6.18 -4.83 26.61
C LEU A 189 -5.38 -4.54 27.89
N SER A 190 -6.05 -4.57 29.04
CA SER A 190 -5.40 -4.54 30.35
C SER A 190 -4.93 -5.94 30.76
N THR A 191 -4.01 -6.02 31.72
CA THR A 191 -3.59 -7.32 32.30
C THR A 191 -4.74 -8.10 32.94
N ALA A 192 -5.78 -7.41 33.41
CA ALA A 192 -6.97 -8.05 33.96
C ALA A 192 -7.78 -8.75 32.85
N ASP A 193 -7.96 -8.08 31.70
CA ASP A 193 -8.67 -8.64 30.53
C ASP A 193 -8.02 -9.93 30.06
N ILE A 194 -6.69 -9.97 30.02
CA ILE A 194 -5.94 -11.15 29.56
C ILE A 194 -6.12 -12.35 30.51
N SER A 195 -6.32 -12.10 31.80
CA SER A 195 -6.37 -13.16 32.82
C SER A 195 -7.73 -13.83 32.94
N LEU A 196 -8.80 -13.12 32.56
CA LEU A 196 -10.18 -13.56 32.75
C LEU A 196 -10.98 -13.64 31.45
N SER A 197 -10.44 -13.15 30.32
CA SER A 197 -11.21 -13.04 29.09
C SER A 197 -10.64 -13.85 27.93
N ILE A 198 -11.51 -14.23 27.00
CA ILE A 198 -11.14 -14.79 25.72
C ILE A 198 -11.02 -13.65 24.73
N ILE A 199 -9.86 -13.54 24.10
CA ILE A 199 -9.55 -12.52 23.11
C ILE A 199 -9.50 -13.20 21.75
N ILE A 200 -10.43 -12.84 20.88
CA ILE A 200 -10.50 -13.27 19.49
C ILE A 200 -10.17 -12.05 18.62
N ALA A 201 -9.13 -12.15 17.81
CA ALA A 201 -8.73 -11.13 16.86
C ALA A 201 -9.07 -11.57 15.44
N SER A 202 -9.47 -10.64 14.59
CA SER A 202 -9.66 -10.86 13.15
C SER A 202 -8.96 -9.78 12.35
N LEU A 203 -8.26 -10.17 11.28
CA LEU A 203 -7.50 -9.24 10.44
C LEU A 203 -7.35 -9.77 9.01
N ASN A 204 -7.75 -8.97 8.03
CA ASN A 204 -7.39 -9.20 6.64
C ASN A 204 -5.94 -8.79 6.43
N THR A 205 -5.08 -9.78 6.16
CA THR A 205 -3.63 -9.58 6.13
C THR A 205 -3.09 -9.21 4.76
N ARG A 206 -3.88 -9.37 3.69
CA ARG A 206 -3.46 -9.30 2.26
C ARG A 206 -2.34 -10.25 1.83
N SER A 207 -1.46 -10.65 2.74
CA SER A 207 -0.39 -11.63 2.57
C SER A 207 0.25 -11.89 3.94
N LEU A 208 -0.05 -13.03 4.54
CA LEU A 208 0.55 -13.40 5.82
C LEU A 208 2.07 -13.58 5.68
N HIS A 209 2.54 -14.07 4.52
CA HIS A 209 3.98 -14.22 4.28
C HIS A 209 4.74 -12.88 4.31
N ALA A 210 4.16 -11.82 3.73
CA ALA A 210 4.79 -10.50 3.70
C ALA A 210 4.81 -9.82 5.08
N HIS A 211 3.84 -10.14 5.94
CA HIS A 211 3.58 -9.41 7.19
C HIS A 211 3.74 -10.22 8.47
N ARG A 212 4.24 -11.47 8.37
CA ARG A 212 4.48 -12.35 9.52
C ARG A 212 5.24 -11.67 10.66
N GLU A 213 6.37 -11.03 10.34
CA GLU A 213 7.20 -10.36 11.35
C GLU A 213 6.45 -9.22 12.01
N ALA A 214 5.60 -8.50 11.28
CA ALA A 214 4.81 -7.43 11.85
C ALA A 214 3.76 -7.96 12.84
N ILE A 215 3.11 -9.09 12.52
CA ILE A 215 2.17 -9.77 13.43
C ILE A 215 2.89 -10.27 14.68
N LEU A 216 4.07 -10.87 14.55
CA LEU A 216 4.84 -11.39 15.71
C LEU A 216 5.29 -10.31 16.69
N HIS A 217 5.50 -9.08 16.20
CA HIS A 217 5.88 -7.93 17.03
C HIS A 217 4.67 -7.09 17.46
N ASP A 218 3.46 -7.43 17.02
CA ASP A 218 2.22 -6.78 17.45
C ASP A 218 1.74 -7.41 18.77
N HIS A 219 1.83 -6.62 19.84
CA HIS A 219 1.60 -7.11 21.20
C HIS A 219 0.15 -7.54 21.40
N GLU A 220 -0.83 -6.77 20.91
CA GLU A 220 -2.25 -7.07 21.04
C GLU A 220 -2.67 -8.28 20.19
N LEU A 221 -2.23 -8.36 18.93
CA LEU A 221 -2.50 -9.53 18.10
C LEU A 221 -1.93 -10.80 18.73
N MET A 222 -0.68 -10.74 19.21
CA MET A 222 -0.04 -11.90 19.84
C MET A 222 -0.60 -12.23 21.22
N GLN A 223 -1.33 -11.33 21.89
CA GLN A 223 -2.06 -11.62 23.12
C GLN A 223 -3.35 -12.40 22.88
N SER A 224 -3.96 -12.28 21.70
CA SER A 224 -5.20 -12.98 21.38
C SER A 224 -5.02 -14.50 21.46
N GLN A 225 -6.04 -15.21 21.95
CA GLN A 225 -6.01 -16.66 22.00
C GLN A 225 -6.42 -17.30 20.67
N ILE A 226 -7.18 -16.56 19.86
CA ILE A 226 -7.68 -17.00 18.57
C ILE A 226 -7.48 -15.86 17.57
N LEU A 227 -6.82 -16.17 16.45
CA LEU A 227 -6.52 -15.26 15.35
C LEU A 227 -7.20 -15.75 14.07
N CYS A 228 -8.20 -15.01 13.61
CA CYS A 228 -8.89 -15.23 12.35
C CYS A 228 -8.27 -14.36 11.27
N LEU A 229 -7.50 -14.95 10.35
CA LEU A 229 -6.84 -14.18 9.29
C LEU A 229 -7.54 -14.39 7.94
N GLN A 230 -7.65 -13.33 7.14
CA GLN A 230 -8.17 -13.36 5.76
C GLN A 230 -7.08 -12.95 4.75
N GLU A 231 -7.27 -13.35 3.48
CA GLU A 231 -6.34 -13.12 2.35
C GLU A 231 -4.88 -13.44 2.71
N THR A 232 -4.63 -14.59 3.33
CA THR A 232 -3.28 -14.94 3.77
C THR A 232 -2.37 -15.37 2.61
N HIS A 233 -2.95 -15.83 1.50
CA HIS A 233 -2.27 -16.39 0.32
C HIS A 233 -1.31 -17.56 0.64
N ILE A 234 -1.55 -18.28 1.74
CA ILE A 234 -0.76 -19.46 2.12
C ILE A 234 -1.43 -20.75 1.64
N ALA A 235 -0.67 -21.63 1.00
CA ALA A 235 -1.11 -22.98 0.69
C ALA A 235 -1.14 -23.87 1.95
N SER A 236 -2.17 -24.69 2.11
CA SER A 236 -2.47 -25.43 3.36
C SER A 236 -1.34 -26.35 3.87
N ALA A 237 -0.32 -26.66 3.05
CA ALA A 237 0.79 -27.53 3.39
C ALA A 237 1.92 -26.84 4.19
N ILE A 238 1.96 -25.50 4.26
CA ILE A 238 3.08 -24.72 4.87
C ILE A 238 2.63 -24.02 6.16
N ALA A 239 1.34 -24.10 6.52
CA ALA A 239 0.76 -23.23 7.54
C ALA A 239 1.13 -23.57 8.99
N MET A 240 1.74 -24.73 9.27
CA MET A 240 1.98 -25.22 10.63
C MET A 240 3.10 -24.47 11.38
N ASP A 241 4.03 -23.78 10.70
CA ASP A 241 5.19 -23.10 11.33
C ASP A 241 5.15 -21.56 11.23
N TYR A 242 4.01 -20.95 10.87
CA TYR A 242 3.96 -19.50 10.73
C TYR A 242 3.95 -18.77 12.08
N LEU A 243 3.20 -19.27 13.06
CA LEU A 243 3.06 -18.65 14.38
C LEU A 243 3.16 -19.72 15.47
N ASP A 244 4.36 -19.94 16.01
CA ASP A 244 4.70 -21.07 16.89
C ASP A 244 3.78 -21.24 18.13
N ARG A 245 3.16 -20.15 18.60
CA ARG A 245 2.22 -20.15 19.73
C ARG A 245 0.86 -20.78 19.41
N TYR A 246 0.54 -20.92 18.12
CA TYR A 246 -0.78 -21.31 17.65
C TYR A 246 -0.74 -22.58 16.81
N GLN A 247 -1.76 -23.42 16.99
CA GLN A 247 -2.11 -24.45 16.03
C GLN A 247 -2.86 -23.77 14.87
N CYS A 248 -2.41 -23.99 13.64
CA CYS A 248 -3.06 -23.43 12.46
C CYS A 248 -4.14 -24.36 11.91
N LEU A 249 -5.38 -23.89 11.91
CA LEU A 249 -6.47 -24.53 11.19
C LEU A 249 -6.58 -23.87 9.82
N SER A 250 -6.21 -24.62 8.79
CA SER A 250 -6.40 -24.21 7.40
C SER A 250 -7.24 -25.24 6.65
N ALA A 251 -7.85 -24.79 5.57
CA ALA A 251 -8.43 -25.60 4.52
C ALA A 251 -8.00 -25.04 3.16
N HIS A 252 -8.15 -25.83 2.10
CA HIS A 252 -7.82 -25.40 0.75
C HIS A 252 -8.80 -24.30 0.30
N HIS A 253 -8.32 -23.06 0.36
CA HIS A 253 -9.04 -21.85 -0.01
C HIS A 253 -8.27 -21.09 -1.08
N VAL A 254 -8.96 -20.30 -1.90
CA VAL A 254 -8.33 -19.54 -2.99
C VAL A 254 -7.49 -18.39 -2.42
N HIS A 255 -8.00 -17.73 -1.38
CA HIS A 255 -7.36 -16.57 -0.75
C HIS A 255 -6.64 -16.92 0.55
N GLY A 256 -6.95 -18.06 1.14
CA GLY A 256 -6.34 -18.55 2.39
C GLY A 256 -7.00 -17.93 3.62
N LEU A 257 -7.80 -18.73 4.33
CA LEU A 257 -8.63 -18.33 5.46
C LEU A 257 -8.36 -19.16 6.72
N PRO A 258 -7.18 -19.04 7.36
CA PRO A 258 -6.87 -19.83 8.55
C PRO A 258 -7.52 -19.29 9.82
N ILE A 259 -7.71 -20.18 10.79
CA ILE A 259 -7.91 -19.83 12.21
C ILE A 259 -6.70 -20.36 12.97
N PHE A 260 -5.95 -19.46 13.60
CA PHE A 260 -4.86 -19.80 14.50
C PHE A 260 -5.40 -19.86 15.93
N ILE A 261 -5.24 -20.99 16.61
CA ILE A 261 -5.76 -21.22 17.95
C ILE A 261 -4.58 -21.48 18.89
N ALA A 262 -4.50 -20.82 20.04
CA ALA A 262 -3.40 -21.02 20.97
C ALA A 262 -3.22 -22.51 21.33
N ASN A 263 -1.97 -22.98 21.43
CA ASN A 263 -1.65 -24.41 21.58
C ASN A 263 -2.27 -25.08 22.83
N ASN A 264 -2.64 -24.29 23.84
CA ASN A 264 -3.29 -24.75 25.06
C ASN A 264 -4.81 -24.93 24.93
N ILE A 265 -5.41 -24.56 23.79
CA ILE A 265 -6.85 -24.68 23.54
C ILE A 265 -7.10 -25.95 22.73
N ARG A 266 -8.08 -26.74 23.15
CA ARG A 266 -8.41 -28.00 22.48
C ARG A 266 -9.40 -27.75 21.34
N LEU A 267 -9.00 -28.10 20.12
CA LEU A 267 -9.93 -28.24 19.00
C LEU A 267 -10.85 -29.46 19.19
N VAL A 268 -12.14 -29.28 18.97
CA VAL A 268 -13.15 -30.36 18.97
C VAL A 268 -13.45 -30.77 17.54
N GLU A 269 -13.84 -29.80 16.71
CA GLU A 269 -14.18 -30.03 15.30
C GLU A 269 -13.80 -28.81 14.46
N LYS A 270 -13.54 -29.04 13.16
CA LYS A 270 -13.46 -27.98 12.16
C LYS A 270 -14.32 -28.31 10.96
N HIS A 271 -14.97 -27.29 10.39
CA HIS A 271 -15.80 -27.40 9.19
C HIS A 271 -15.47 -26.27 8.22
N CYS A 272 -15.35 -26.58 6.94
CA CYS A 272 -15.00 -25.63 5.90
C CYS A 272 -16.19 -25.47 4.95
N PHE A 273 -16.56 -24.23 4.66
CA PHE A 273 -17.65 -23.89 3.76
C PHE A 273 -17.14 -22.88 2.74
N HIS A 274 -17.36 -23.13 1.46
CA HIS A 274 -16.95 -22.17 0.45
C HIS A 274 -17.78 -22.29 -0.82
N ASN A 275 -17.74 -21.22 -1.61
CA ASN A 275 -18.07 -21.22 -3.03
C ASN A 275 -17.04 -20.34 -3.77
N ALA A 276 -17.35 -19.91 -4.99
CA ALA A 276 -16.44 -19.09 -5.79
C ALA A 276 -16.15 -17.68 -5.21
N HIS A 277 -16.98 -17.19 -4.29
CA HIS A 277 -16.93 -15.81 -3.80
C HIS A 277 -16.89 -15.68 -2.28
N VAL A 278 -17.17 -16.75 -1.53
CA VAL A 278 -17.25 -16.72 -0.07
C VAL A 278 -16.51 -17.92 0.47
N GLU A 279 -15.65 -17.67 1.43
CA GLU A 279 -14.88 -18.66 2.17
C GLU A 279 -15.25 -18.53 3.65
N SER A 280 -15.42 -19.66 4.32
CA SER A 280 -15.65 -19.70 5.76
C SER A 280 -15.05 -20.94 6.40
N LEU A 281 -14.46 -20.75 7.57
CA LEU A 281 -13.91 -21.81 8.40
C LEU A 281 -14.54 -21.72 9.79
N LEU A 282 -15.20 -22.80 10.21
CA LEU A 282 -15.75 -22.97 11.56
C LEU A 282 -14.79 -23.83 12.38
N ALA A 283 -14.42 -23.36 13.55
CA ALA A 283 -13.72 -24.11 14.58
C ALA A 283 -14.58 -24.21 15.83
N LYS A 284 -14.88 -25.44 16.26
CA LYS A 284 -15.50 -25.71 17.56
C LYS A 284 -14.39 -26.06 18.54
N ILE A 285 -14.27 -25.31 19.62
CA ILE A 285 -13.18 -25.44 20.59
C ILE A 285 -13.72 -25.74 21.98
N LEU A 286 -12.87 -26.33 22.81
CA LEU A 286 -13.08 -26.47 24.24
C LEU A 286 -12.05 -25.62 24.98
N LEU A 287 -12.53 -24.60 25.67
CA LEU A 287 -11.72 -23.72 26.49
C LEU A 287 -12.23 -23.76 27.93
N GLN A 288 -11.36 -24.12 28.88
CA GLN A 288 -11.72 -24.14 30.31
C GLN A 288 -13.05 -24.86 30.59
N GLN A 289 -13.29 -25.99 29.93
CA GLN A 289 -14.52 -26.81 29.99
C GLN A 289 -15.78 -26.21 29.34
N GLN A 290 -15.71 -25.02 28.75
CA GLN A 290 -16.79 -24.42 27.96
C GLN A 290 -16.57 -24.68 26.46
N ARG A 291 -17.64 -25.05 25.75
CA ARG A 291 -17.63 -25.19 24.29
C ARG A 291 -17.94 -23.85 23.64
N ILE A 292 -17.15 -23.48 22.64
CA ILE A 292 -17.29 -22.22 21.90
C ILE A 292 -17.12 -22.52 20.42
N SER A 293 -17.88 -21.83 19.57
CA SER A 293 -17.71 -21.85 18.12
C SER A 293 -17.12 -20.53 17.64
N VAL A 294 -16.10 -20.60 16.79
CA VAL A 294 -15.52 -19.43 16.12
C VAL A 294 -15.59 -19.67 14.62
N VAL A 295 -16.15 -18.70 13.89
CA VAL A 295 -16.29 -18.74 12.45
C VAL A 295 -15.49 -17.58 11.87
N ASN A 296 -14.50 -17.91 11.05
CA ASN A 296 -13.81 -16.97 10.20
C ASN A 296 -14.53 -16.89 8.85
N VAL A 297 -14.76 -15.68 8.32
CA VAL A 297 -15.46 -15.44 7.06
C VAL A 297 -14.66 -14.48 6.18
N TYR A 298 -14.58 -14.81 4.90
CA TYR A 298 -14.15 -13.88 3.86
C TYR A 298 -15.17 -13.87 2.73
N VAL A 299 -15.64 -12.68 2.36
CA VAL A 299 -16.55 -12.46 1.24
C VAL A 299 -15.83 -11.60 0.21
N ALA A 300 -15.74 -12.06 -1.03
CA ALA A 300 -15.16 -11.29 -2.11
C ALA A 300 -15.96 -10.00 -2.38
N PRO A 301 -15.33 -8.88 -2.78
CA PRO A 301 -16.01 -7.60 -3.02
C PRO A 301 -17.19 -7.65 -3.99
N ASN A 302 -17.12 -8.54 -4.98
CA ASN A 302 -18.14 -8.71 -6.01
C ASN A 302 -19.19 -9.80 -5.69
N ALA A 303 -19.16 -10.39 -4.50
CA ALA A 303 -20.10 -11.44 -4.11
C ALA A 303 -21.56 -10.93 -4.11
N ASN A 304 -22.47 -11.69 -4.71
CA ASN A 304 -23.91 -11.43 -4.63
C ASN A 304 -24.51 -12.03 -3.34
N LEU A 305 -25.74 -11.64 -3.00
CA LEU A 305 -26.41 -12.11 -1.77
C LEU A 305 -26.66 -13.62 -1.74
N GLU A 306 -26.91 -14.24 -2.90
CA GLU A 306 -27.17 -15.67 -2.99
C GLU A 306 -25.94 -16.48 -2.59
N ASN A 307 -24.77 -16.14 -3.13
CA ASN A 307 -23.50 -16.77 -2.76
C ASN A 307 -23.18 -16.62 -1.28
N ILE A 308 -23.50 -15.46 -0.70
CA ILE A 308 -23.30 -15.20 0.74
C ILE A 308 -24.23 -16.05 1.58
N PHE A 309 -25.53 -16.05 1.29
CA PHE A 309 -26.50 -16.78 2.09
C PHE A 309 -26.39 -18.29 1.95
N ILE A 310 -26.00 -18.83 0.79
CA ILE A 310 -25.75 -20.28 0.65
C ILE A 310 -24.65 -20.74 1.62
N VAL A 311 -23.53 -20.00 1.68
CA VAL A 311 -22.42 -20.36 2.57
C VAL A 311 -22.81 -20.17 4.02
N LEU A 312 -23.38 -19.01 4.37
CA LEU A 312 -23.81 -18.74 5.75
C LEU A 312 -24.86 -19.75 6.23
N ASP A 313 -25.86 -20.09 5.43
CA ASP A 313 -26.89 -21.08 5.79
C ASP A 313 -26.27 -22.46 6.09
N ASN A 314 -25.25 -22.88 5.32
CA ASN A 314 -24.50 -24.10 5.62
C ASN A 314 -23.68 -24.00 6.92
N VAL A 315 -23.10 -22.83 7.21
CA VAL A 315 -22.48 -22.56 8.52
C VAL A 315 -23.51 -22.73 9.62
N PHE A 316 -24.65 -22.04 9.53
CA PHE A 316 -25.72 -22.05 10.54
C PHE A 316 -26.28 -23.45 10.80
N ARG A 317 -26.44 -24.29 9.77
CA ARG A 317 -26.83 -25.70 9.93
C ARG A 317 -25.83 -26.56 10.70
N SER A 318 -24.58 -26.13 10.77
CA SER A 318 -23.48 -26.84 11.45
C SER A 318 -23.19 -26.31 12.85
N LEU A 319 -23.86 -25.22 13.25
CA LEU A 319 -23.74 -24.58 14.56
C LEU A 319 -24.69 -25.23 15.57
N ASP A 320 -24.23 -25.30 16.82
CA ASP A 320 -25.10 -25.49 17.98
C ASP A 320 -25.39 -24.10 18.56
N LEU A 321 -26.61 -23.60 18.36
CA LEU A 321 -26.98 -22.24 18.77
C LEU A 321 -27.12 -22.10 20.30
N SER A 322 -27.03 -23.19 21.07
CA SER A 322 -27.03 -23.15 22.54
C SER A 322 -25.67 -22.78 23.13
N ILE A 323 -24.59 -22.84 22.35
CA ILE A 323 -23.25 -22.47 22.78
C ILE A 323 -22.85 -21.09 22.24
N PRO A 324 -21.95 -20.37 22.95
CA PRO A 324 -21.37 -19.14 22.45
C PRO A 324 -20.73 -19.33 21.08
N THR A 325 -21.12 -18.48 20.13
CA THR A 325 -20.62 -18.48 18.77
C THR A 325 -20.25 -17.07 18.34
N TYR A 326 -19.06 -16.93 17.77
CA TYR A 326 -18.55 -15.69 17.21
C TYR A 326 -18.27 -15.86 15.73
N ILE A 327 -18.82 -14.96 14.91
CA ILE A 327 -18.59 -14.91 13.47
C ILE A 327 -17.86 -13.61 13.19
N LEU A 328 -16.61 -13.70 12.73
CA LEU A 328 -15.74 -12.56 12.48
C LEU A 328 -15.09 -12.68 11.09
N GLY A 329 -14.74 -11.54 10.51
CA GLY A 329 -13.95 -11.50 9.29
C GLY A 329 -14.35 -10.38 8.33
N ASP A 330 -13.82 -10.43 7.13
CA ASP A 330 -14.05 -9.41 6.09
C ASP A 330 -15.25 -9.82 5.23
N PHE A 331 -16.37 -9.14 5.43
CA PHE A 331 -17.61 -9.38 4.71
C PHE A 331 -17.70 -8.58 3.41
N ASN A 332 -16.80 -7.62 3.16
CA ASN A 332 -16.89 -6.66 2.05
C ASN A 332 -18.31 -6.07 1.88
N ILE A 333 -19.04 -5.91 2.99
CA ILE A 333 -20.35 -5.29 3.07
C ILE A 333 -20.24 -4.17 4.08
N ASP A 334 -20.33 -2.93 3.59
CA ASP A 334 -20.21 -1.77 4.45
C ASP A 334 -21.48 -1.59 5.31
N MET A 335 -21.32 -1.75 6.62
CA MET A 335 -22.40 -1.59 7.60
C MET A 335 -22.93 -0.16 7.70
N GLN A 336 -22.16 0.84 7.28
CA GLN A 336 -22.63 2.23 7.22
C GLN A 336 -23.56 2.47 6.04
N ASN A 337 -23.49 1.64 5.00
CA ASN A 337 -24.30 1.77 3.81
C ASN A 337 -25.68 1.09 4.03
N LYS A 338 -26.75 1.89 4.05
CA LYS A 338 -28.14 1.40 4.18
C LYS A 338 -28.71 0.82 2.88
N ASN A 339 -27.91 0.08 2.13
CA ASN A 339 -28.34 -0.57 0.90
C ASN A 339 -29.06 -1.91 1.17
N ARG A 340 -29.67 -2.48 0.13
CA ARG A 340 -30.39 -3.78 0.22
C ARG A 340 -29.48 -4.92 0.70
N LYS A 341 -28.20 -4.94 0.31
CA LYS A 341 -27.24 -6.00 0.66
C LYS A 341 -27.01 -6.03 2.17
N THR A 342 -26.72 -4.86 2.75
CA THR A 342 -26.53 -4.67 4.19
C THR A 342 -27.80 -5.01 4.97
N ALA A 343 -28.96 -4.48 4.56
CA ALA A 343 -30.24 -4.75 5.23
C ALA A 343 -30.61 -6.23 5.24
N MET A 344 -30.39 -6.94 4.13
CA MET A 344 -30.68 -8.38 4.05
C MET A 344 -29.69 -9.22 4.88
N LEU A 345 -28.41 -8.84 4.92
CA LEU A 345 -27.44 -9.52 5.80
C LEU A 345 -27.84 -9.36 7.27
N VAL A 346 -28.13 -8.14 7.72
CA VAL A 346 -28.56 -7.86 9.11
C VAL A 346 -29.80 -8.68 9.46
N ALA A 347 -30.83 -8.65 8.61
CA ALA A 347 -32.06 -9.41 8.85
C ALA A 347 -31.81 -10.92 8.91
N PHE A 348 -30.91 -11.44 8.07
CA PHE A 348 -30.52 -12.85 8.08
C PHE A 348 -29.79 -13.23 9.38
N MET A 349 -28.82 -12.43 9.82
CA MET A 349 -28.07 -12.68 11.06
C MET A 349 -29.00 -12.60 12.29
N GLN A 350 -29.85 -11.59 12.36
CA GLN A 350 -30.83 -11.41 13.44
C GLN A 350 -31.85 -12.55 13.50
N LYS A 351 -32.33 -13.03 12.34
CA LYS A 351 -33.22 -14.20 12.25
C LYS A 351 -32.59 -15.45 12.85
N ASN A 352 -31.26 -15.56 12.81
CA ASN A 352 -30.50 -16.65 13.40
C ASN A 352 -29.99 -16.34 14.83
N ASN A 353 -30.53 -15.31 15.48
CA ASN A 353 -30.18 -14.85 16.83
C ASN A 353 -28.77 -14.27 16.98
N PHE A 354 -28.20 -13.67 15.93
CA PHE A 354 -26.90 -12.98 16.01
C PHE A 354 -27.05 -11.45 16.07
N THR A 355 -26.24 -10.83 16.92
CA THR A 355 -26.13 -9.37 17.09
C THR A 355 -24.79 -8.88 16.53
N PHE A 356 -24.79 -7.69 15.94
CA PHE A 356 -23.58 -7.01 15.45
C PHE A 356 -22.94 -6.18 16.56
N HIS A 357 -21.61 -6.24 16.72
CA HIS A 357 -20.93 -5.65 17.89
C HIS A 357 -20.02 -4.45 17.61
N ILE A 358 -19.63 -4.16 16.36
CA ILE A 358 -18.73 -3.04 16.08
C ILE A 358 -19.52 -1.73 16.06
N GLN A 359 -19.20 -0.81 16.97
CA GLN A 359 -19.96 0.44 17.12
C GLN A 359 -19.32 1.67 16.48
N HIS A 360 -18.08 1.58 15.98
CA HIS A 360 -17.37 2.74 15.46
C HIS A 360 -16.65 2.45 14.14
N SER A 361 -16.90 3.27 13.11
CA SER A 361 -15.93 3.48 12.04
C SER A 361 -14.85 4.40 12.61
N SER A 362 -13.64 3.91 12.78
CA SER A 362 -12.52 4.78 13.15
C SER A 362 -12.30 5.86 12.07
N VAL A 363 -11.85 7.06 12.46
CA VAL A 363 -11.74 8.25 11.58
C VAL A 363 -10.94 7.98 10.28
N PHE A 364 -10.14 6.91 10.26
CA PHE A 364 -9.26 6.55 9.15
C PHE A 364 -9.84 5.48 8.21
N THR A 365 -10.80 4.65 8.63
CA THR A 365 -11.49 3.69 7.75
C THR A 365 -12.84 4.26 7.32
N LYS A 366 -12.99 4.55 6.03
CA LYS A 366 -14.25 5.10 5.49
C LYS A 366 -15.39 4.08 5.51
N ASN A 367 -15.09 2.78 5.51
CA ASN A 367 -16.06 1.69 5.34
C ASN A 367 -15.96 0.70 6.51
N MET A 368 -17.10 0.16 6.96
CA MET A 368 -17.17 -0.87 8.02
C MET A 368 -17.45 -2.23 7.39
N ILE A 369 -16.42 -2.85 6.81
CA ILE A 369 -16.51 -4.11 6.07
C ILE A 369 -16.05 -5.34 6.86
N ASP A 370 -15.21 -5.14 7.87
CA ASP A 370 -14.79 -6.16 8.82
C ASP A 370 -15.83 -6.24 9.94
N HIS A 371 -16.41 -7.42 10.20
CA HIS A 371 -17.59 -7.57 11.07
C HIS A 371 -17.30 -8.45 12.29
N ILE A 372 -18.05 -8.21 13.37
CA ILE A 372 -18.16 -9.11 14.52
C ILE A 372 -19.64 -9.35 14.81
N TRP A 373 -20.04 -10.63 14.74
CA TRP A 373 -21.38 -11.08 15.09
C TRP A 373 -21.32 -12.15 16.19
N SER A 374 -22.26 -12.12 17.14
CA SER A 374 -22.37 -13.20 18.15
C SER A 374 -23.82 -13.55 18.50
N ASN A 375 -24.07 -14.80 18.90
CA ASN A 375 -25.37 -15.25 19.44
C ASN A 375 -25.46 -15.12 20.97
N THR A 376 -24.43 -14.61 21.61
CA THR A 376 -24.43 -14.42 23.05
C THR A 376 -25.13 -13.12 23.40
N ILE A 377 -26.14 -13.19 24.26
CA ILE A 377 -26.83 -12.04 24.88
C ILE A 377 -25.95 -11.38 25.97
N LEU A 378 -24.67 -11.77 26.08
CA LEU A 378 -23.80 -11.43 27.21
C LEU A 378 -23.54 -9.92 27.30
N GLU A 379 -23.74 -9.39 28.52
CA GLU A 379 -23.56 -7.99 28.90
C GLU A 379 -22.10 -7.49 28.81
N THR A 380 -21.12 -8.32 28.43
CA THR A 380 -19.69 -7.95 28.43
C THR A 380 -18.88 -8.49 27.24
N CYS A 381 -19.40 -8.38 26.01
CA CYS A 381 -18.55 -8.49 24.80
C CYS A 381 -17.98 -7.10 24.47
N ASN A 382 -16.76 -6.83 24.94
CA ASN A 382 -16.04 -5.61 24.59
C ASN A 382 -15.37 -5.80 23.23
N THR A 383 -15.63 -4.91 22.29
CA THR A 383 -14.98 -4.93 20.97
C THR A 383 -14.21 -3.66 20.72
N PHE A 384 -13.10 -3.77 20.01
CA PHE A 384 -12.28 -2.63 19.66
C PHE A 384 -11.51 -2.86 18.35
N GLU A 385 -11.00 -1.77 17.78
CA GLU A 385 -10.25 -1.76 16.53
C GLU A 385 -8.82 -1.26 16.75
N ARG A 386 -7.86 -1.88 16.07
CA ARG A 386 -6.45 -1.43 16.04
C ARG A 386 -5.95 -1.37 14.62
N PHE A 387 -5.28 -0.28 14.29
CA PHE A 387 -4.64 -0.12 12.98
C PHE A 387 -3.31 -0.85 12.94
N ALA A 388 -3.16 -1.69 11.93
CA ALA A 388 -1.88 -2.23 11.53
C ALA A 388 -1.28 -1.32 10.45
N TYR A 389 -0.06 -0.81 10.65
CA TYR A 389 0.60 0.11 9.71
C TYR A 389 0.93 -0.52 8.33
N TRP A 390 0.75 -1.83 8.21
CA TRP A 390 1.19 -2.66 7.10
C TRP A 390 0.05 -3.28 6.29
N THR A 391 -1.21 -3.08 6.71
CA THR A 391 -2.41 -3.49 5.96
C THR A 391 -3.44 -2.35 5.96
N ASP A 392 -4.30 -2.32 4.94
CA ASP A 392 -5.37 -1.34 4.79
C ASP A 392 -6.62 -1.67 5.63
N HIS A 393 -6.64 -2.84 6.27
CA HIS A 393 -7.69 -3.26 7.19
C HIS A 393 -7.30 -3.05 8.66
N PRO A 394 -8.23 -2.60 9.51
CA PRO A 394 -8.02 -2.61 10.96
C PRO A 394 -8.13 -4.05 11.48
N ALA A 395 -7.33 -4.38 12.49
CA ALA A 395 -7.55 -5.57 13.31
C ALA A 395 -8.73 -5.32 14.24
N ILE A 396 -9.72 -6.20 14.20
CA ILE A 396 -10.90 -6.14 15.07
C ILE A 396 -10.74 -7.18 16.18
N PHE A 397 -11.07 -6.80 17.40
CA PHE A 397 -10.94 -7.65 18.58
C PHE A 397 -12.30 -7.83 19.24
N ALA A 398 -12.58 -9.05 19.68
CA ALA A 398 -13.67 -9.38 20.59
C ALA A 398 -13.07 -9.93 21.89
N VAL A 399 -13.37 -9.27 23.00
CA VAL A 399 -12.96 -9.64 24.36
C VAL A 399 -14.19 -10.12 25.11
N PHE A 400 -14.13 -11.36 25.58
CA PHE A 400 -15.22 -12.00 26.28
C PHE A 400 -14.82 -12.33 27.72
N GLU A 401 -15.46 -11.71 28.71
CA GLU A 401 -15.20 -12.01 30.12
C GLU A 401 -15.75 -13.38 30.52
N ASN A 402 -14.93 -14.20 31.16
CA ASN A 402 -15.33 -15.50 31.67
C ASN A 402 -16.21 -15.35 32.93
N THR A 403 -17.50 -15.65 32.79
CA THR A 403 -18.47 -15.63 33.90
C THR A 403 -18.29 -16.76 34.91
N ASN A 404 -17.39 -17.74 34.70
CA ASN A 404 -17.13 -18.79 35.69
C ASN A 404 -16.22 -18.35 36.86
N ASN A 405 -15.68 -17.14 36.84
CA ASN A 405 -14.87 -16.59 37.94
C ASN A 405 -15.63 -15.54 38.79
N SER A 406 -16.91 -15.28 38.53
CA SER A 406 -17.74 -14.57 39.51
C SER A 406 -18.01 -15.52 40.69
N SER A 407 -17.24 -15.31 41.75
CA SER A 407 -17.48 -15.88 43.07
C SER A 407 -18.98 -15.73 43.41
N PRO A 408 -19.69 -16.79 43.85
CA PRO A 408 -21.04 -16.61 44.36
C PRO A 408 -20.95 -15.71 45.61
N GLN A 409 -21.48 -14.50 45.52
CA GLN A 409 -21.75 -13.66 46.69
C GLN A 409 -23.08 -14.05 47.32
#